data_AF-A0AAV3P1J0-F1
#
_entry.id   AF-A0AAV3P1J0-F1
#
_cell.length_a   1.000
_cell.length_b   1.000
_cell.length_c   1.000
_cell.angle_alpha   90.00
_cell.angle_beta   90.00
_cell.angle_gamma   90.00
#
_symmetry.space_group_name_H-M   'P 1'
#
loop_
_entity.id
_entity.type
_entity.pdbx_description
1 polymer ?
#
loop_
_entity_poly.entity_id
_entity_poly.type
_entity_poly.pdbx_seq_one_letter_code
_entity_poly.pdbx_strand_id
1 'polypeptide(L)'
;MEHHNGIVEYFKNQGVSVIFLVRRNLLRRMVSVLSNSYDRHAKVLNGTHKSHVHSSEEADTLKSYKPEINPASFLMDLKQMEDTRTKALDYFNNTRHIVLFYEDLIRNRTKLLDVQRFLGVPEMALTSRQVKIHKGPLLEHIKNFDIIRNTLRGTAYETFLGTDY
;
A
#
# COMPACT_ATOMS: atom_id res chain seq x y z
N MET A 1 -16.22 -4.26 3.11
CA MET A 1 -16.85 -5.30 2.26
C MET A 1 -18.24 -5.66 2.75
N GLU A 2 -18.52 -5.54 4.04
CA GLU A 2 -19.89 -5.48 4.54
C GLU A 2 -20.69 -4.39 3.82
N HIS A 3 -21.98 -4.64 3.58
CA HIS A 3 -22.91 -3.76 2.87
C HIS A 3 -22.49 -3.33 1.44
N HIS A 4 -21.60 -4.07 0.77
CA HIS A 4 -21.08 -3.71 -0.56
C HIS A 4 -22.19 -3.44 -1.59
N ASN A 5 -23.29 -4.21 -1.58
CA ASN A 5 -24.40 -3.99 -2.50
C ASN A 5 -24.99 -2.58 -2.40
N GLY A 6 -25.22 -2.08 -1.17
CA GLY A 6 -25.74 -0.73 -0.96
C GLY A 6 -24.73 0.36 -1.35
N ILE A 7 -23.43 0.11 -1.14
CA ILE A 7 -22.36 1.04 -1.57
C ILE A 7 -22.30 1.11 -3.10
N VAL A 8 -22.37 -0.03 -3.78
CA VAL A 8 -22.38 -0.11 -5.26
C VAL A 8 -23.58 0.61 -5.84
N GLU A 9 -24.76 0.40 -5.27
CA GLU A 9 -25.99 1.10 -5.67
C GLU A 9 -25.85 2.62 -5.49
N TYR A 10 -25.37 3.05 -4.33
CA TYR A 10 -25.11 4.46 -4.05
C TYR A 10 -24.11 5.07 -5.05
N PHE A 11 -22.99 4.38 -5.33
CA PHE A 11 -21.99 4.87 -6.28
C PHE A 11 -22.54 5.03 -7.69
N LYS A 12 -23.37 4.09 -8.15
CA LYS A 12 -24.03 4.19 -9.45
C LYS A 12 -25.01 5.37 -9.50
N ASN A 13 -25.86 5.49 -8.48
CA ASN A 13 -26.90 6.51 -8.44
C ASN A 13 -26.33 7.93 -8.31
N GLN A 14 -25.19 8.08 -7.64
CA GLN A 14 -24.54 9.38 -7.41
C GLN A 14 -23.38 9.66 -8.39
N GLY A 15 -23.12 8.77 -9.36
CA GLY A 15 -22.01 8.95 -10.31
C GLY A 15 -20.62 8.95 -9.66
N VAL A 16 -20.45 8.27 -8.53
CA VAL A 16 -19.17 8.22 -7.81
C VAL A 16 -18.13 7.49 -8.64
N SER A 17 -16.95 8.09 -8.73
CA SER A 17 -15.79 7.52 -9.41
C SER A 17 -14.85 6.87 -8.40
N VAL A 18 -14.50 5.61 -8.63
CA VAL A 18 -13.67 4.82 -7.70
C VAL A 18 -12.25 4.68 -8.27
N ILE A 19 -11.25 5.00 -7.45
CA ILE A 19 -9.83 4.80 -7.80
C ILE A 19 -9.27 3.71 -6.89
N PHE A 20 -8.93 2.56 -7.48
CA PHE A 20 -8.21 1.50 -6.78
C PHE A 20 -6.71 1.74 -6.90
N LEU A 21 -6.05 2.08 -5.79
CA LEU A 21 -4.59 2.12 -5.71
C LEU A 21 -4.08 0.86 -4.99
N VAL A 22 -3.48 -0.04 -5.76
CA VAL A 22 -3.03 -1.35 -5.29
C VAL A 22 -1.50 -1.40 -5.27
N ARG A 23 -0.92 -2.05 -4.28
CA ARG A 23 0.52 -2.38 -4.27
C ARG A 23 0.69 -3.84 -4.67
N ARG A 24 1.53 -4.12 -5.69
CA ARG A 24 1.84 -5.49 -6.11
C ARG A 24 2.66 -6.23 -5.06
N ASN A 25 3.64 -5.56 -4.44
CA ASN A 25 4.44 -6.15 -3.38
C ASN A 25 3.72 -6.10 -2.02
N LEU A 26 3.04 -7.21 -1.67
CA LEU A 26 2.25 -7.30 -0.43
C LEU A 26 3.11 -7.38 0.83
N LEU A 27 4.33 -7.94 0.76
CA LEU A 27 5.27 -7.91 1.89
C LEU A 27 5.64 -6.47 2.26
N ARG A 28 5.97 -5.63 1.29
CA ARG A 28 6.26 -4.22 1.55
C ARG A 28 5.03 -3.44 2.00
N ARG A 29 3.84 -3.80 1.53
CA ARG A 29 2.58 -3.26 2.07
C ARG A 29 2.43 -3.62 3.54
N MET A 30 2.65 -4.88 3.90
CA MET A 30 2.57 -5.36 5.29
C MET A 30 3.54 -4.61 6.20
N VAL A 31 4.80 -4.47 5.79
CA VAL A 31 5.81 -3.67 6.52
C VAL A 31 5.30 -2.24 6.75
N SER A 32 4.78 -1.59 5.71
CA SER A 32 4.23 -0.23 5.82
C SER A 32 3.05 -0.15 6.80
N VAL A 33 2.16 -1.14 6.80
CA VAL A 33 1.00 -1.20 7.71
C VAL A 33 1.45 -1.41 9.16
N LEU A 34 2.37 -2.36 9.39
CA LEU A 34 2.88 -2.67 10.73
C LEU A 34 3.65 -1.49 11.32
N SER A 35 4.54 -0.86 10.56
CA SER A 35 5.27 0.34 11.00
C SER A 35 4.33 1.50 11.32
N ASN A 36 3.31 1.74 10.48
CA ASN A 36 2.32 2.79 10.75
C ASN A 36 1.47 2.48 11.99
N SER A 37 1.08 1.21 12.18
CA SER A 37 0.33 0.78 13.37
C SER A 37 1.16 0.95 14.64
N TYR A 38 2.46 0.67 14.60
CA TYR A 38 3.35 0.89 15.72
C TYR A 38 3.43 2.38 16.09
N ASP A 39 3.65 3.26 15.10
CA ASP A 39 3.73 4.71 15.34
C ASP A 39 2.43 5.29 15.92
N ARG A 40 1.27 4.69 15.62
CA ARG A 40 -0.01 5.09 16.23
C ARG A 40 0.02 5.05 17.76
N HIS A 41 0.78 4.11 18.33
CA HIS A 41 0.91 3.94 19.78
C HIS A 41 2.20 4.54 20.33
N ALA A 42 3.32 4.28 19.66
CA ALA A 42 4.64 4.73 20.10
C ALA A 42 4.84 6.24 19.89
N LYS A 43 4.13 6.84 18.92
CA LYS A 43 4.14 8.26 18.63
C LYS A 43 5.56 8.82 18.50
N VAL A 44 6.32 8.19 17.61
CA VAL A 44 7.78 8.33 17.54
C VAL A 44 8.19 9.76 17.19
N LEU A 45 7.33 10.50 16.49
CA LEU A 45 7.55 11.91 16.17
C LEU A 45 6.91 12.83 17.21
N ASN A 46 7.68 13.17 18.25
CA ASN A 46 7.30 14.16 19.27
C ASN A 46 5.94 13.88 19.93
N GLY A 47 5.62 12.62 20.22
CA GLY A 47 4.34 12.28 20.86
C GLY A 47 3.12 12.38 19.93
N THR A 48 3.33 12.51 18.62
CA THR A 48 2.28 12.55 17.60
C THR A 48 2.43 11.40 16.60
N HIS A 49 1.30 10.77 16.24
CA HIS A 49 1.25 9.80 15.13
C HIS A 49 1.24 10.54 13.80
N LYS A 50 2.10 10.14 12.85
CA LYS A 50 2.07 10.66 11.47
C LYS A 50 2.13 9.54 10.45
N SER A 51 1.04 9.37 9.69
CA SER A 51 0.99 8.41 8.57
C SER A 51 1.77 8.88 7.34
N HIS A 52 2.02 10.19 7.22
CA HIS A 52 2.79 10.80 6.15
C HIS A 52 3.71 11.88 6.72
N VAL A 53 4.92 11.97 6.17
CA VAL A 53 5.96 12.90 6.60
C VAL A 53 6.38 13.81 5.45
N HIS A 54 6.91 14.98 5.79
CA HIS A 54 7.30 16.01 4.81
C HIS A 54 8.80 16.32 4.82
N SER A 55 9.59 15.68 5.68
CA SER A 55 11.05 15.79 5.70
C SER A 55 11.72 14.41 5.68
N SER A 56 12.97 14.37 5.21
CA SER A 56 13.79 13.15 5.26
C SER A 56 14.10 12.73 6.69
N GLU A 57 14.31 13.68 7.60
CA GLU A 57 14.61 13.41 9.02
C GLU A 57 13.46 12.68 9.73
N GLU A 58 12.22 13.14 9.50
CA GLU A 58 11.02 12.47 10.03
C GLU A 58 10.88 11.07 9.43
N ALA A 59 11.14 10.93 8.12
CA ALA A 59 11.10 9.65 7.42
C ALA A 59 12.14 8.65 7.98
N ASP A 60 13.37 9.11 8.24
CA ASP A 60 14.45 8.29 8.77
C ASP A 60 14.16 7.87 10.23
N THR A 61 13.57 8.77 11.01
CA THR A 61 13.11 8.47 12.38
C THR A 61 12.06 7.36 12.38
N LEU A 62 11.03 7.46 11.53
CA LEU A 62 10.00 6.42 11.42
C LEU A 62 10.52 5.11 10.82
N LYS A 63 11.48 5.18 9.88
CA LYS A 63 12.12 4.01 9.26
C LYS A 63 12.92 3.19 10.27
N SER A 64 13.38 3.77 11.38
CA SER A 64 14.19 3.08 12.39
C SER A 64 13.45 1.88 13.02
N TYR A 65 12.12 1.92 13.08
CA TYR A 65 11.32 0.79 13.56
C TYR A 65 11.21 -0.31 12.50
N LYS A 66 11.69 -1.50 12.86
CA LYS A 66 11.58 -2.72 12.06
C LYS A 66 10.52 -3.64 12.67
N PRO A 67 9.37 -3.86 12.03
CA PRO A 67 8.39 -4.82 12.52
C PRO A 67 8.96 -6.23 12.57
N GLU A 68 8.51 -6.99 13.57
CA GLU A 68 8.66 -8.43 13.66
C GLU A 68 7.39 -9.07 13.10
N ILE A 69 7.52 -9.89 12.06
CA ILE A 69 6.39 -10.51 11.38
C ILE A 69 6.22 -11.92 11.93
N ASN A 70 5.00 -12.31 12.33
CA ASN A 70 4.72 -13.64 12.86
C ASN A 70 4.82 -14.70 11.74
N PRO A 71 5.82 -15.61 11.75
CA PRO A 71 5.99 -16.58 10.68
C PRO A 71 4.84 -17.58 10.57
N ALA A 72 4.14 -17.85 11.67
CA ALA A 72 3.07 -18.85 11.70
C ALA A 72 1.81 -18.39 10.95
N SER A 73 1.48 -17.09 10.98
CA SER A 73 0.33 -16.53 10.26
C SER A 73 0.71 -15.91 8.91
N PHE A 74 2.00 -15.67 8.67
CA PHE A 74 2.47 -14.80 7.60
C PHE A 74 1.93 -15.14 6.20
N LEU A 75 1.94 -16.41 5.79
CA LEU A 75 1.42 -16.81 4.48
C LEU A 75 -0.10 -16.63 4.38
N MET A 76 -0.82 -16.89 5.47
CA MET A 76 -2.26 -16.63 5.53
C MET A 76 -2.55 -15.13 5.47
N ASP A 77 -1.75 -14.30 6.14
CA ASP A 77 -1.89 -12.84 6.13
C ASP A 77 -1.68 -12.28 4.71
N LEU A 78 -0.66 -12.76 3.98
CA LEU A 78 -0.43 -12.39 2.58
C LEU A 78 -1.60 -12.81 1.68
N LYS A 79 -2.07 -14.04 1.84
CA LYS A 79 -3.23 -14.55 1.09
C LYS A 79 -4.48 -13.73 1.37
N GLN A 80 -4.72 -13.36 2.62
CA GLN A 80 -5.88 -12.55 2.99
C GLN A 80 -5.80 -11.13 2.41
N MET A 81 -4.61 -10.53 2.34
CA MET A 81 -4.41 -9.25 1.67
C MET A 81 -4.71 -9.33 0.16
N GLU A 82 -4.32 -10.43 -0.47
CA GLU A 82 -4.61 -10.72 -1.87
C GLU A 82 -6.11 -10.95 -2.11
N ASP A 83 -6.74 -11.83 -1.32
CA ASP A 83 -8.18 -12.13 -1.42
C ASP A 83 -9.02 -10.86 -1.18
N THR A 84 -8.61 -9.98 -0.25
CA THR A 84 -9.28 -8.70 0.01
C THR A 84 -9.21 -7.77 -1.21
N ARG A 85 -8.06 -7.73 -1.90
CA ARG A 85 -7.91 -6.96 -3.14
C ARG A 85 -8.85 -7.51 -4.22
N THR A 86 -8.81 -8.82 -4.46
CA THR A 86 -9.62 -9.47 -5.50
C THR A 86 -11.09 -9.24 -5.25
N LYS A 87 -11.57 -9.52 -4.03
CA LYS A 87 -12.97 -9.29 -3.68
C LYS A 87 -13.38 -7.83 -3.90
N ALA A 88 -12.54 -6.85 -3.53
CA ALA A 88 -12.87 -5.44 -3.70
C ALA A 88 -13.04 -5.08 -5.18
N LEU A 89 -12.15 -5.57 -6.05
CA LEU A 89 -12.30 -5.38 -7.50
C LEU A 89 -13.56 -6.05 -8.03
N ASP A 90 -13.88 -7.27 -7.57
CA ASP A 90 -15.08 -7.99 -7.99
C ASP A 90 -16.37 -7.27 -7.58
N TYR A 91 -16.45 -6.78 -6.34
CA TYR A 91 -17.66 -6.11 -5.84
C TYR A 91 -17.95 -4.81 -6.58
N PHE A 92 -16.92 -4.08 -6.99
CA PHE A 92 -17.05 -2.77 -7.61
C PHE A 92 -16.82 -2.80 -9.13
N ASN A 93 -16.72 -3.98 -9.75
CA ASN A 93 -16.44 -4.15 -11.18
C ASN A 93 -17.47 -3.44 -12.08
N ASN A 94 -18.71 -3.30 -11.61
CA ASN A 94 -19.81 -2.66 -12.31
C ASN A 94 -19.97 -1.17 -11.96
N THR A 95 -19.03 -0.58 -11.22
CA THR A 95 -19.00 0.87 -10.94
C THR A 95 -18.02 1.58 -11.89
N ARG A 96 -18.13 2.91 -12.01
CA ARG A 96 -17.15 3.72 -12.74
C ARG A 96 -15.83 3.71 -11.97
N HIS A 97 -14.85 2.92 -12.42
CA HIS A 97 -13.60 2.76 -11.69
C HIS A 97 -12.36 2.74 -12.59
N ILE A 98 -11.21 3.03 -11.99
CA ILE A 98 -9.87 2.83 -12.56
C ILE A 98 -9.00 2.06 -11.56
N VAL A 99 -8.15 1.17 -12.06
CA VAL A 99 -7.18 0.42 -11.26
C VAL A 99 -5.77 0.91 -11.57
N LEU A 100 -5.05 1.29 -10.52
CA LEU A 100 -3.69 1.78 -10.56
C LEU A 100 -2.82 0.90 -9.68
N PHE A 101 -1.60 0.65 -10.13
CA PHE A 101 -0.60 0.01 -9.31
C PHE A 101 0.42 1.04 -8.83
N TYR A 102 0.67 1.01 -7.52
CA TYR A 102 1.66 1.87 -6.87
C TYR A 102 2.98 1.85 -7.62
N GLU A 103 3.41 0.67 -8.04
CA GLU A 103 4.70 0.52 -8.69
C GLU A 103 4.78 1.25 -10.03
N ASP A 104 3.67 1.30 -10.77
CA ASP A 104 3.60 1.99 -12.07
C ASP A 104 3.62 3.50 -11.88
N LEU A 105 2.96 4.02 -10.83
CA LEU A 105 2.96 5.45 -10.52
C LEU A 105 4.35 5.96 -10.10
N ILE A 106 5.13 5.12 -9.43
CA ILE A 106 6.50 5.48 -9.03
C ILE A 106 7.47 5.39 -10.20
N ARG A 107 7.38 4.36 -11.04
CA ARG A 107 8.23 4.23 -12.24
C ARG A 107 7.90 5.27 -13.31
N ASN A 108 6.62 5.55 -13.52
CA ASN A 108 6.14 6.43 -14.57
C ASN A 108 5.07 7.40 -14.06
N ARG A 109 5.50 8.62 -13.72
CA ARG A 109 4.60 9.67 -13.22
C ARG A 109 3.56 10.13 -14.25
N THR A 110 3.76 9.90 -15.55
CA THR A 110 2.75 10.28 -16.55
C THR A 110 1.46 9.48 -16.42
N LYS A 111 1.48 8.35 -15.71
CA LYS A 111 0.27 7.60 -15.34
C LYS A 111 -0.73 8.39 -14.49
N LEU A 112 -0.31 9.47 -13.83
CA LEU A 112 -1.23 10.37 -13.15
C LEU A 112 -2.09 11.19 -14.12
N LEU A 113 -1.72 11.33 -15.39
CA LEU A 113 -2.56 11.93 -16.42
C LEU A 113 -3.80 11.06 -16.68
N ASP A 114 -3.64 9.74 -16.67
CA ASP A 114 -4.76 8.79 -16.83
C ASP A 114 -5.81 9.01 -15.72
N VAL A 115 -5.37 9.36 -14.51
CA VAL A 115 -6.26 9.69 -13.38
C VAL A 115 -6.98 11.01 -13.59
N GLN A 116 -6.27 12.05 -14.02
CA GLN A 116 -6.89 13.36 -14.29
C GLN A 116 -7.95 13.26 -15.39
N ARG A 117 -7.63 12.57 -16.50
CA ARG A 117 -8.57 12.26 -17.58
C ARG A 117 -9.75 11.43 -17.10
N PHE A 118 -9.49 10.40 -16.31
CA PHE A 118 -10.54 9.59 -15.71
C PHE A 118 -11.47 10.42 -14.82
N LEU A 119 -10.97 11.39 -14.06
CA LEU A 119 -11.81 12.27 -13.25
C LEU A 119 -12.49 13.39 -14.05
N GLY A 120 -12.11 13.59 -15.31
CA GLY A 120 -12.62 14.69 -16.14
C GLY A 120 -12.12 16.07 -15.71
N VAL A 121 -10.96 16.12 -15.04
CA VAL A 121 -10.33 17.38 -14.60
C VAL A 121 -9.22 17.81 -15.56
N PRO A 122 -8.90 19.12 -15.64
CA PRO A 122 -7.81 19.61 -16.48
C PRO A 122 -6.48 18.93 -16.14
N GLU A 123 -5.69 18.61 -17.17
CA GLU A 123 -4.34 18.08 -16.99
C GLU A 123 -3.42 19.16 -16.43
N MET A 124 -2.80 18.87 -15.28
CA MET A 124 -1.79 19.73 -14.69
C MET A 124 -0.64 18.96 -14.08
N ALA A 125 0.46 19.67 -13.85
CA ALA A 125 1.63 19.14 -13.16
C ALA A 125 1.30 18.94 -11.67
N LEU A 126 1.27 17.67 -11.23
CA LEU A 126 1.02 17.31 -9.84
C LEU A 126 2.33 17.27 -9.05
N THR A 127 2.31 17.83 -7.84
CA THR A 127 3.44 17.80 -6.90
C THR A 127 2.98 17.29 -5.54
N SER A 128 3.90 16.71 -4.78
CA SER A 128 3.64 16.26 -3.41
C SER A 128 4.84 16.60 -2.53
N ARG A 129 4.56 17.04 -1.30
CA ARG A 129 5.57 17.22 -0.25
C ARG A 129 5.83 15.93 0.53
N GLN A 130 5.08 14.87 0.27
CA GLN A 130 5.21 13.61 0.99
C GLN A 130 6.52 12.92 0.64
N VAL A 131 7.23 12.48 1.68
CA VAL A 131 8.47 11.72 1.56
C VAL A 131 8.18 10.24 1.84
N LYS A 132 8.68 9.35 0.96
CA LYS A 132 8.60 7.90 1.18
C LYS A 132 9.46 7.52 2.40
N ILE A 133 8.85 6.85 3.38
CA ILE A 133 9.50 6.40 4.62
C ILE A 133 10.42 5.20 4.35
N HIS A 134 9.85 4.07 3.92
CA HIS A 134 10.63 2.84 3.72
C HIS A 134 11.33 2.83 2.35
N LYS A 135 12.51 3.46 2.26
CA LYS A 135 13.44 3.37 1.12
C LYS A 135 14.47 2.26 1.31
N GLY A 136 14.91 1.62 0.22
CA GLY A 136 15.97 0.60 0.25
C GLY A 136 15.48 -0.86 0.28
N PRO A 137 16.39 -1.82 0.49
CA PRO A 137 16.10 -3.25 0.49
C PRO A 137 15.23 -3.68 1.68
N LEU A 138 14.42 -4.72 1.51
CA LEU A 138 13.49 -5.23 2.54
C LEU A 138 14.18 -5.66 3.84
N LEU A 139 15.41 -6.17 3.74
CA LEU A 139 16.21 -6.59 4.90
C LEU A 139 16.43 -5.45 5.92
N GLU A 140 16.43 -4.20 5.45
CA GLU A 140 16.57 -3.05 6.34
C GLU A 140 15.31 -2.76 7.15
N HIS A 141 14.16 -3.31 6.76
CA HIS A 141 12.84 -2.93 7.30
C HIS A 141 12.12 -4.06 8.04
N ILE A 142 12.71 -5.23 8.19
CA ILE A 142 12.10 -6.38 8.88
C ILE A 142 13.07 -6.90 9.93
N LYS A 143 12.61 -7.03 11.18
CA LYS A 143 13.47 -7.45 12.29
C LYS A 143 13.94 -8.89 12.14
N ASN A 144 13.03 -9.79 11.77
CA ASN A 144 13.27 -11.22 11.59
C ASN A 144 13.35 -11.63 10.10
N PHE A 145 14.04 -10.82 9.29
CA PHE A 145 14.07 -10.96 7.83
C PHE A 145 14.48 -12.35 7.34
N ASP A 146 15.50 -12.98 7.94
CA ASP A 146 15.97 -14.29 7.50
C ASP A 146 14.89 -15.38 7.67
N ILE A 147 14.10 -15.31 8.74
CA ILE A 147 12.98 -16.23 8.97
C ILE A 147 11.92 -16.01 7.88
N ILE A 148 11.55 -14.75 7.63
CA ILE A 148 10.56 -14.39 6.61
C ILE A 148 11.01 -14.79 5.21
N ARG A 149 12.28 -14.56 4.86
CA ARG A 149 12.86 -15.02 3.59
C ARG A 149 12.75 -16.53 3.45
N ASN A 150 13.07 -17.29 4.49
CA ASN A 150 12.98 -18.74 4.48
C ASN A 150 11.52 -19.22 4.38
N THR A 151 10.57 -18.56 5.06
CA THR A 151 9.14 -18.87 4.96
C THR A 151 8.58 -18.63 3.55
N LEU A 152 9.10 -17.65 2.81
CA LEU A 152 8.66 -17.36 1.44
C LEU A 152 9.24 -18.31 0.39
N ARG A 153 10.38 -18.95 0.68
CA ARG A 153 11.10 -19.77 -0.29
C ARG A 153 10.24 -20.93 -0.79
N GLY A 154 10.12 -21.06 -2.11
CA GLY A 154 9.29 -22.07 -2.76
C GLY A 154 7.79 -21.77 -2.77
N THR A 155 7.36 -20.60 -2.28
CA THR A 155 5.96 -20.17 -2.31
C THR A 155 5.70 -19.22 -3.50
N ALA A 156 4.43 -19.03 -3.87
CA ALA A 156 4.04 -18.03 -4.88
C ALA A 156 4.45 -16.59 -4.49
N TYR A 157 4.69 -16.34 -3.20
CA TYR A 157 5.06 -15.04 -2.65
C TYR A 157 6.57 -14.80 -2.58
N GLU A 158 7.41 -15.75 -3.00
CA GLU A 158 8.88 -15.60 -3.03
C GLU A 158 9.32 -14.36 -3.81
N THR A 159 8.60 -14.04 -4.88
CA THR A 159 8.84 -12.85 -5.72
C THR A 159 8.77 -11.53 -4.95
N PHE A 160 8.10 -11.48 -3.79
CA PHE A 160 8.02 -10.28 -2.96
C PHE A 160 9.33 -9.91 -2.27
N LEU A 161 10.32 -10.82 -2.23
CA LEU A 161 11.67 -10.52 -1.77
C LEU A 161 12.45 -9.62 -2.74
N GLY A 162 11.99 -9.53 -4.00
CA GLY A 162 12.57 -8.66 -5.02
C GLY A 162 12.44 -7.17 -4.70
N THR A 163 13.05 -6.35 -5.56
CA THR A 163 12.96 -4.89 -5.48
C THR A 163 11.53 -4.41 -5.78
N ASP A 164 11.19 -3.21 -5.28
CA ASP A 164 9.91 -2.55 -5.63
C ASP A 164 9.82 -2.30 -7.15
N TYR A 165 10.98 -2.25 -7.85
CA TYR A 165 11.13 -1.88 -9.25
C TYR A 165 12.23 -2.68 -9.97
#